data_AF-A0A645GYA5-F1
#
_entry.id   AF-A0A645GYA5-F1
#
_cell.length_a   1.000
_cell.length_b   1.000
_cell.length_c   1.000
_cell.angle_alpha   90.00
_cell.angle_beta   90.00
_cell.angle_gamma   90.00
#
_symmetry.space_group_name_H-M   'P 1'
#
loop_
_entity.id
_entity.type
_entity.pdbx_description
1 polymer ?
#
loop_
_entity_poly.entity_id
_entity_poly.type
_entity_poly.pdbx_seq_one_letter_code
_entity_poly.pdbx_strand_id
1 'polypeptide(L)'
;MRFDILHGSDETLLFGLTLGIEGGIGTTYNLIPELYYEMIDAFNNNNVDLARQLQAKSVRLMNIISRHGGGIVAGKYLMKIANMDCGPCRLPLRTISNDEAKEMIEELETNELFDLIQNSFKV
;
A
#
# COMPACT_ATOMS: atom_id res chain seq x y z
N MET A 1 31.98 -7.50 -3.57
CA MET A 1 30.75 -7.60 -2.75
C MET A 1 29.60 -7.09 -3.61
N ARG A 2 28.53 -7.87 -3.74
CA ARG A 2 27.26 -7.44 -4.33
C ARG A 2 26.30 -7.23 -3.16
N PHE A 3 25.66 -6.06 -3.10
CA PHE A 3 24.68 -5.73 -2.08
C PHE A 3 23.30 -5.69 -2.73
N ASP A 4 22.30 -6.21 -2.03
CA ASP A 4 20.90 -6.03 -2.40
C ASP A 4 20.39 -4.78 -1.68
N ILE A 5 19.96 -3.79 -2.46
CA ILE A 5 19.42 -2.52 -1.97
C ILE A 5 17.94 -2.50 -2.31
N LEU A 6 17.08 -2.41 -1.30
CA LEU A 6 15.63 -2.34 -1.45
C LEU A 6 15.13 -0.94 -1.09
N HIS A 7 14.16 -0.45 -1.86
CA HIS A 7 13.55 0.85 -1.62
C HIS A 7 12.50 0.76 -0.52
N GLY A 8 12.67 1.52 0.57
CA GLY A 8 11.85 1.39 1.78
C GLY A 8 10.58 2.26 1.85
N SER A 9 10.33 3.09 0.84
CA SER A 9 9.21 4.06 0.82
C SER A 9 8.29 3.75 -0.35
N ASP A 10 7.19 3.09 -0.05
CA ASP A 10 6.20 2.60 -1.02
C ASP A 10 5.68 3.74 -1.92
N GLU A 11 5.47 4.92 -1.33
CA GLU A 11 4.99 6.14 -2.00
C GLU A 11 6.02 6.79 -2.93
N THR A 12 7.25 6.29 -2.96
CA THR A 12 8.32 6.75 -3.86
C THR A 12 9.04 5.62 -4.60
N LEU A 13 8.47 4.42 -4.68
CA LEU A 13 9.08 3.27 -5.35
C LEU A 13 9.55 3.60 -6.78
N LEU A 14 8.70 4.26 -7.58
CA LEU A 14 9.02 4.64 -8.96
C LEU A 14 10.30 5.50 -9.03
N PHE A 15 10.54 6.37 -8.06
CA PHE A 15 11.79 7.12 -7.98
C PHE A 15 12.98 6.18 -7.73
N GLY A 16 12.84 5.24 -6.80
CA GLY A 16 13.83 4.19 -6.55
C GLY A 16 14.20 3.41 -7.82
N LEU A 17 13.20 3.04 -8.63
CA LEU A 17 13.43 2.36 -9.91
C LEU A 17 14.32 3.18 -10.86
N THR A 18 14.16 4.51 -10.89
CA THR A 18 15.02 5.39 -11.72
C THR A 18 16.48 5.43 -11.27
N LEU A 19 16.75 5.08 -10.01
CA LEU A 19 18.10 4.97 -9.44
C LEU A 19 18.73 3.58 -9.65
N GLY A 20 18.03 2.67 -10.34
CA GLY A 20 18.48 1.29 -10.54
C GLY A 20 18.16 0.36 -9.38
N ILE A 21 17.25 0.74 -8.47
CA ILE A 21 16.71 -0.20 -7.48
C ILE A 21 15.76 -1.18 -8.18
N GLU A 22 15.86 -2.46 -7.82
CA GLU A 22 15.10 -3.54 -8.47
C GLU A 22 13.85 -3.96 -7.68
N GLY A 23 13.66 -3.46 -6.46
CA GLY A 23 12.52 -3.84 -5.62
C GLY A 23 12.29 -2.95 -4.41
N GLY A 24 11.12 -3.11 -3.79
CA GLY A 24 10.70 -2.36 -2.62
C GLY A 24 10.50 -3.24 -1.37
N ILE A 25 10.55 -2.61 -0.20
CA ILE A 25 10.22 -3.22 1.09
C ILE A 25 9.35 -2.27 1.91
N GLY A 26 8.23 -2.76 2.43
CA GLY A 26 7.28 -1.90 3.10
C GLY A 26 5.93 -2.54 3.38
N THR A 27 5.00 -1.76 3.91
CA THR A 27 3.75 -2.30 4.47
C THR A 27 2.66 -2.49 3.43
N THR A 28 2.55 -1.60 2.44
CA THR A 28 1.43 -1.61 1.50
C THR A 28 1.52 -2.75 0.50
N TYR A 29 2.70 -3.37 0.34
CA TYR A 29 2.85 -4.62 -0.41
C TYR A 29 2.03 -5.78 0.16
N ASN A 30 1.66 -5.74 1.45
CA ASN A 30 0.73 -6.72 2.03
C ASN A 30 -0.74 -6.49 1.61
N LEU A 31 -1.08 -5.27 1.14
CA LEU A 31 -2.45 -4.86 0.84
C LEU A 31 -2.74 -4.81 -0.66
N ILE A 32 -1.75 -4.44 -1.47
CA ILE A 32 -1.91 -4.20 -2.92
C ILE A 32 -0.64 -4.61 -3.70
N PRO A 33 -0.14 -5.85 -3.56
CA PRO A 33 1.11 -6.27 -4.22
C PRO A 33 1.06 -6.14 -5.74
N GLU A 34 -0.08 -6.50 -6.36
CA GLU A 34 -0.27 -6.46 -7.81
C GLU A 34 -0.06 -5.06 -8.39
N LEU A 35 -0.47 -4.00 -7.68
CA LEU A 35 -0.24 -2.63 -8.10
C LEU A 35 1.25 -2.32 -8.27
N TYR A 36 2.09 -2.87 -7.38
CA TYR A 36 3.53 -2.65 -7.42
C TYR A 36 4.23 -3.52 -8.46
N TYR A 37 3.79 -4.76 -8.66
CA TYR A 37 4.26 -5.58 -9.77
C TYR A 37 3.95 -4.91 -11.12
N GLU A 38 2.72 -4.47 -11.32
CA GLU A 38 2.31 -3.74 -12.54
C GLU A 38 3.11 -2.45 -12.72
N MET A 39 3.43 -1.74 -11.63
CA MET A 39 4.25 -0.52 -11.69
C MET A 39 5.68 -0.80 -12.13
N ILE A 40 6.31 -1.84 -11.58
CA ILE A 40 7.66 -2.27 -11.93
C ILE A 40 7.69 -2.74 -13.40
N ASP A 41 6.72 -3.54 -13.81
CA ASP A 41 6.60 -4.03 -15.19
C ASP A 41 6.38 -2.89 -16.18
N ALA A 42 5.49 -1.94 -15.86
CA ALA A 42 5.26 -0.76 -16.68
C ALA A 42 6.54 0.07 -16.84
N PHE A 43 7.29 0.28 -15.75
CA PHE A 43 8.57 0.98 -15.79
C PHE A 43 9.59 0.26 -16.67
N ASN A 44 9.78 -1.06 -16.48
CA ASN A 44 10.72 -1.87 -17.25
C ASN A 44 10.38 -1.92 -18.74
N ASN A 45 9.10 -1.82 -19.09
CA ASN A 45 8.62 -1.75 -20.48
C ASN A 45 8.57 -0.33 -21.06
N ASN A 46 9.19 0.66 -20.40
CA ASN A 46 9.17 2.08 -20.78
C ASN A 46 7.76 2.71 -20.85
N ASN A 47 6.75 2.09 -20.24
CA ASN A 47 5.41 2.66 -20.08
C ASN A 47 5.35 3.55 -18.83
N VAL A 48 6.10 4.66 -18.87
CA VAL A 48 6.26 5.58 -17.74
C VAL A 48 4.94 6.23 -17.32
N ASP A 49 4.02 6.47 -18.26
CA ASP A 49 2.73 7.06 -17.94
C ASP A 49 1.88 6.16 -17.06
N LEU A 50 1.82 4.85 -17.36
CA LEU A 50 1.14 3.88 -16.52
C LEU A 50 1.84 3.76 -15.14
N ALA A 51 3.17 3.65 -15.12
CA ALA A 51 3.93 3.57 -13.87
C ALA A 51 3.65 4.78 -12.95
N ARG A 52 3.56 6.00 -13.51
CA ARG A 52 3.21 7.22 -12.78
C ARG A 52 1.77 7.18 -12.25
N GLN A 53 0.82 6.69 -13.03
CA GLN A 53 -0.58 6.55 -12.59
C GLN A 53 -0.70 5.56 -11.42
N LEU A 54 0.01 4.44 -11.48
CA LEU A 54 0.07 3.44 -10.41
C LEU A 54 0.75 4.00 -9.16
N GLN A 55 1.88 4.71 -9.29
CA GLN A 55 2.51 5.40 -8.17
C GLN A 55 1.58 6.41 -7.50
N ALA A 56 0.81 7.17 -8.30
CA ALA A 56 -0.15 8.13 -7.77
C ALA A 56 -1.28 7.44 -6.98
N LYS A 57 -1.73 6.24 -7.39
CA LYS A 57 -2.67 5.43 -6.61
C LYS A 57 -2.07 4.99 -5.27
N SER A 58 -0.83 4.48 -5.28
CA SER A 58 -0.09 4.12 -4.06
C SER A 58 0.03 5.31 -3.09
N VAL A 59 0.40 6.50 -3.59
CA VAL A 59 0.50 7.73 -2.78
C VAL A 59 -0.85 8.10 -2.15
N ARG A 60 -1.96 8.04 -2.92
CA ARG A 60 -3.30 8.34 -2.38
C ARG A 60 -3.70 7.36 -1.26
N LEU A 61 -3.45 6.07 -1.45
CA LEU A 61 -3.70 5.07 -0.42
C LEU A 61 -2.86 5.33 0.84
N MET A 62 -1.56 5.58 0.67
CA MET A 62 -0.67 5.83 1.81
C MET A 62 -1.06 7.09 2.58
N ASN A 63 -1.56 8.13 1.90
CA ASN A 63 -2.10 9.33 2.55
C ASN A 63 -3.32 9.02 3.44
N ILE A 64 -4.25 8.18 2.98
CA ILE A 64 -5.40 7.74 3.79
C ILE A 64 -4.89 6.91 4.98
N ILE A 65 -4.06 5.89 4.73
CA ILE A 65 -3.48 5.03 5.77
C ILE A 65 -2.78 5.87 6.86
N SER A 66 -2.01 6.89 6.47
CA SER A 66 -1.27 7.75 7.39
C SER A 66 -2.19 8.56 8.32
N ARG A 67 -3.33 9.07 7.81
CA ARG A 67 -4.32 9.77 8.64
C ARG A 67 -4.96 8.87 9.70
N HIS A 68 -5.07 7.57 9.40
CA HIS A 68 -5.77 6.59 10.23
C HIS A 68 -4.83 5.72 11.11
N GLY A 69 -3.62 6.20 11.39
CA GLY A 69 -2.67 5.55 12.30
C GLY A 69 -1.56 4.73 11.61
N GLY A 70 -1.38 4.91 10.31
CA GLY A 70 -0.25 4.40 9.54
C GLY A 70 -0.34 2.91 9.21
N GLY A 71 0.74 2.39 8.63
CA GLY A 71 0.79 1.04 8.05
C GLY A 71 0.57 -0.12 9.04
N ILE A 72 0.69 0.13 10.36
CA ILE A 72 0.45 -0.90 11.37
C ILE A 72 -1.01 -0.84 11.88
N VAL A 73 -1.47 0.32 12.36
CA VAL A 73 -2.80 0.45 12.98
C VAL A 73 -3.89 0.36 11.91
N ALA A 74 -3.81 1.20 10.89
CA ALA A 74 -4.76 1.19 9.78
C ALA A 74 -4.55 -0.07 8.92
N GLY A 75 -3.29 -0.40 8.62
CA GLY A 75 -2.95 -1.55 7.78
C GLY A 75 -3.48 -2.89 8.32
N LYS A 76 -3.36 -3.17 9.62
CA LYS A 76 -3.96 -4.38 10.21
C LYS A 76 -5.49 -4.44 10.05
N TYR A 77 -6.17 -3.30 10.16
CA TYR A 77 -7.60 -3.26 9.93
C TYR A 77 -7.94 -3.49 8.45
N LEU A 78 -7.16 -2.91 7.54
CA LEU A 78 -7.32 -3.13 6.09
C LEU A 78 -7.05 -4.58 5.68
N MET A 79 -6.12 -5.28 6.34
CA MET A 79 -5.96 -6.73 6.15
C MET A 79 -7.23 -7.50 6.49
N LYS A 80 -7.95 -7.11 7.56
CA LYS A 80 -9.24 -7.70 7.90
C LYS A 80 -10.29 -7.48 6.80
N ILE A 81 -10.32 -6.28 6.18
CA ILE A 81 -11.16 -5.98 5.01
C ILE A 81 -10.76 -6.83 3.81
N ALA A 82 -9.48 -7.10 3.65
CA ALA A 82 -8.93 -8.02 2.65
C ALA A 82 -9.16 -9.51 3.01
N ASN A 83 -10.06 -9.82 3.95
CA ASN A 83 -10.40 -11.17 4.42
C ASN A 83 -9.29 -11.89 5.21
N MET A 84 -8.33 -11.16 5.78
CA MET A 84 -7.29 -11.70 6.65
C MET A 84 -7.25 -10.97 8.00
N ASP A 85 -7.96 -11.49 9.00
CA ASP A 85 -8.00 -10.87 10.33
C ASP A 85 -6.70 -11.13 11.12
N CYS A 86 -5.81 -10.13 11.14
CA CYS A 86 -4.55 -10.18 11.89
C CYS A 86 -4.69 -9.82 13.39
N GLY A 87 -5.92 -9.68 13.90
CA GLY A 87 -6.20 -9.31 15.28
C GLY A 87 -5.76 -7.89 15.68
N PRO A 88 -5.91 -7.52 16.96
CA PRO A 88 -5.64 -6.17 17.43
C PRO A 88 -4.15 -5.80 17.39
N CYS A 89 -3.87 -4.50 17.56
CA CYS A 89 -2.51 -4.03 17.81
C CYS A 89 -2.09 -4.35 19.25
N ARG A 90 -0.79 -4.62 19.45
CA ARG A 90 -0.19 -4.69 20.79
C ARG A 90 0.15 -3.26 21.25
N LEU A 91 -0.08 -2.97 22.52
CA LEU A 91 0.36 -1.72 23.14
C LEU A 91 1.88 -1.51 22.95
N PRO A 92 2.34 -0.26 22.74
CA PRO A 92 1.60 1.00 22.92
C PRO A 92 0.74 1.42 21.72
N LEU A 93 0.73 0.66 20.62
CA LEU A 93 -0.13 0.96 19.48
C LEU A 93 -1.58 0.67 19.83
N ARG A 94 -2.45 1.66 19.62
CA ARG A 94 -3.90 1.47 19.72
C ARG A 94 -4.41 0.65 18.53
N THR A 95 -5.54 -0.02 18.72
CA THR A 95 -6.33 -0.54 17.60
C THR A 95 -7.24 0.57 17.09
N ILE A 96 -7.51 0.62 15.79
CA ILE A 96 -8.46 1.56 15.22
C ILE A 96 -9.85 1.37 15.84
N SER A 97 -10.54 2.46 16.14
CA SER A 97 -11.92 2.40 16.64
C SER A 97 -12.91 2.13 15.50
N ASN A 98 -14.13 1.73 15.83
CA ASN A 98 -15.17 1.47 14.83
C ASN A 98 -15.55 2.73 14.04
N ASP A 99 -15.49 3.92 14.64
CA ASP A 99 -15.88 5.16 13.97
C ASP A 99 -14.77 5.64 13.02
N GLU A 100 -13.51 5.63 13.46
CA GLU A 100 -12.36 5.88 12.57
C GLU A 100 -12.30 4.89 11.42
N ALA A 101 -12.65 3.62 11.67
CA ALA A 101 -12.69 2.61 10.62
C ALA A 101 -13.76 2.90 9.56
N LYS A 102 -14.94 3.42 9.97
CA LYS A 102 -15.98 3.84 9.01
C LYS A 102 -15.50 5.03 8.19
N GLU A 103 -14.94 6.05 8.84
CA GLU A 103 -14.40 7.23 8.15
C GLU A 103 -13.33 6.82 7.12
N MET A 104 -12.41 5.93 7.50
CA MET A 104 -11.39 5.40 6.60
C MET A 104 -11.99 4.65 5.40
N ILE A 105 -13.02 3.83 5.62
CA ILE A 105 -13.70 3.11 4.54
C ILE A 105 -14.40 4.10 3.58
N GLU A 106 -15.11 5.09 4.11
CA GLU A 106 -15.76 6.13 3.31
C GLU A 106 -14.74 6.92 2.46
N GLU A 107 -13.56 7.24 3.03
CA GLU A 107 -12.46 7.86 2.30
C GLU A 107 -11.92 6.96 1.18
N LEU A 108 -11.76 5.66 1.44
CA LEU A 108 -11.30 4.68 0.44
C LEU A 108 -12.31 4.53 -0.71
N GLU A 109 -13.59 4.48 -0.41
CA GLU A 109 -14.67 4.41 -1.41
C GLU A 109 -14.70 5.69 -2.27
N THR A 110 -14.67 6.86 -1.63
CA THR A 110 -14.67 8.17 -2.32
C THR A 110 -13.46 8.33 -3.27
N ASN A 111 -12.32 7.71 -2.95
CA ASN A 111 -11.11 7.76 -3.76
C ASN A 111 -10.97 6.57 -4.74
N GLU A 112 -11.98 5.70 -4.85
CA GLU A 112 -11.98 4.49 -5.69
C GLU A 112 -10.81 3.52 -5.37
N LEU A 113 -10.45 3.42 -4.08
CA LEU A 113 -9.35 2.58 -3.59
C LEU A 113 -9.82 1.36 -2.79
N PHE A 114 -11.09 1.31 -2.38
CA PHE A 114 -11.61 0.21 -1.56
C PHE A 114 -11.48 -1.16 -2.23
N ASP A 115 -11.84 -1.24 -3.52
CA ASP A 115 -11.78 -2.48 -4.30
C ASP A 115 -10.35 -3.01 -4.45
N LEU A 116 -9.33 -2.15 -4.43
CA LEU A 116 -7.93 -2.60 -4.49
C LEU A 116 -7.58 -3.47 -3.29
N ILE A 117 -8.12 -3.14 -2.11
CA ILE A 117 -7.84 -3.82 -0.86
C ILE A 117 -8.70 -5.08 -0.74
N GLN A 118 -10.01 -4.95 -0.98
CA GLN A 118 -10.96 -6.05 -0.83
C GLN A 118 -10.62 -7.25 -1.73
N ASN A 119 -10.00 -6.99 -2.89
CA ASN A 119 -9.65 -8.01 -3.86
C ASN A 119 -8.23 -8.58 -3.70
N SER A 120 -7.42 -8.09 -2.76
CA SER A 120 -6.00 -8.45 -2.64
C SER A 120 -5.72 -9.95 -2.41
N PHE A 121 -6.67 -10.70 -1.85
CA PHE A 121 -6.51 -12.12 -1.54
C PHE A 121 -7.60 -13.01 -2.17
N LYS A 122 -8.30 -12.53 -3.20
CA LYS A 122 -9.23 -13.38 -3.95
C LYS A 122 -8.43 -14.36 -4.81
N VAL A 123 -8.42 -15.63 -4.41
CA VAL A 123 -7.93 -16.79 -5.19
C VAL A 123 -8.97 -17.19 -6.23
#